data_AF-A0A7V1ULW6-F1
#
_entry.id   AF-A0A7V1ULW6-F1
#
_cell.length_a   1.000
_cell.length_b   1.000
_cell.length_c   1.000
_cell.angle_alpha   90.00
_cell.angle_beta   90.00
_cell.angle_gamma   90.00
#
_symmetry.space_group_name_H-M   'P 1'
#
loop_
_entity.id
_entity.type
_entity.pdbx_description
1 polymer ?
#
loop_
_entity_poly.entity_id
_entity_poly.type
_entity_poly.pdbx_seq_one_letter_code
_entity_poly.pdbx_strand_id
1 'polypeptide(L)'
;MKLSKAFYLGSIIGAPVVAFAIMVMGFVGAMGGAATGSEDAARVGLGAMMGSFGLAMLMIVYACVVQMVLIYQLWAAIQDGHARTTPGKAVGFMLIPLFNLYWMFQAIHGFAQDYNKYIARHGIKVPQLEEKLFLFYPISIIGCMVPLVNMVAGLASVVLAILVAIKAIDAVNALGAAPRAAGATA
;
A
#
# COMPACT_ATOMS: atom_id res chain seq x y z
N MET A 1 -13.52 13.40 8.61
CA MET A 1 -13.29 11.95 8.53
C MET A 1 -12.04 11.62 9.33
N LYS A 2 -12.04 10.56 10.14
CA LYS A 2 -10.87 10.13 10.91
C LYS A 2 -10.45 8.73 10.44
N LEU A 3 -9.26 8.63 9.86
CA LEU A 3 -8.66 7.38 9.40
C LEU A 3 -7.93 6.68 10.55
N SER A 4 -8.17 5.37 10.70
CA SER A 4 -7.59 4.55 11.76
C SER A 4 -6.18 4.06 11.38
N LYS A 5 -5.14 4.60 12.03
CA LYS A 5 -3.75 4.13 11.85
C LYS A 5 -3.60 2.65 12.17
N ALA A 6 -4.19 2.19 13.28
CA ALA A 6 -4.07 0.80 13.72
C ALA A 6 -4.62 -0.19 12.68
N PHE A 7 -5.75 0.14 12.06
CA PHE A 7 -6.34 -0.70 11.01
C PHE A 7 -5.42 -0.78 9.78
N TYR A 8 -5.06 0.36 9.19
CA TYR A 8 -4.26 0.37 7.96
C TYR A 8 -2.85 -0.21 8.16
N LEU A 9 -2.18 0.12 9.26
CA LEU A 9 -0.86 -0.42 9.57
C LEU A 9 -0.92 -1.91 9.90
N GLY A 10 -1.96 -2.32 10.65
CA GLY A 10 -2.24 -3.72 10.92
C GLY A 10 -2.43 -4.53 9.64
N SER A 11 -3.13 -3.99 8.64
CA SER A 11 -3.28 -4.65 7.34
C SER A 11 -2.00 -4.63 6.50
N ILE A 12 -1.26 -3.50 6.45
CA ILE A 12 0.00 -3.37 5.68
C ILE A 12 1.07 -4.33 6.20
N ILE A 13 1.14 -4.56 7.52
CA ILE A 13 2.15 -5.42 8.13
C ILE A 13 1.63 -6.85 8.31
N GLY A 14 0.43 -6.98 8.89
CA GLY A 14 -0.12 -8.27 9.32
C GLY A 14 -0.44 -9.19 8.16
N ALA A 15 -1.02 -8.70 7.07
CA ALA A 15 -1.38 -9.56 5.94
C ALA A 15 -0.14 -10.15 5.25
N PRO A 16 0.94 -9.38 4.93
CA PRO A 16 2.18 -9.96 4.42
C PRO A 16 2.86 -10.93 5.38
N VAL A 17 2.88 -10.64 6.69
CA VAL A 17 3.49 -11.55 7.69
C VAL A 17 2.74 -12.88 7.76
N VAL A 18 1.41 -12.85 7.77
CA VAL A 18 0.59 -14.07 7.75
C VAL A 18 0.75 -14.82 6.43
N ALA A 19 0.76 -14.13 5.28
CA ALA A 19 0.99 -14.74 3.98
C ALA A 19 2.36 -15.44 3.91
N PHE A 20 3.40 -14.79 4.43
CA PHE A 20 4.75 -15.35 4.49
C PHE A 20 4.80 -16.59 5.37
N ALA A 21 4.19 -16.56 6.56
CA ALA A 21 4.12 -17.71 7.46
C ALA A 21 3.41 -18.91 6.80
N ILE A 22 2.30 -18.66 6.10
CA ILE A 22 1.56 -19.69 5.36
C ILE A 22 2.43 -20.30 4.26
N MET A 23 3.12 -19.48 3.47
CA MET A 23 4.03 -19.98 2.43
C MET A 23 5.18 -20.81 3.00
N VAL A 24 5.77 -20.39 4.12
CA VAL A 24 6.84 -21.15 4.79
C VAL A 24 6.31 -22.52 5.25
N MET A 25 5.11 -22.59 5.83
CA MET A 25 4.52 -23.87 6.25
C MET A 25 4.30 -24.82 5.07
N GLY A 26 3.76 -24.34 3.94
CA GLY A 26 3.57 -25.17 2.76
C GLY A 26 4.89 -25.62 2.13
N PHE A 27 5.91 -24.74 2.11
CA PHE A 27 7.24 -25.08 1.62
C PHE A 27 7.93 -26.13 2.50
N VAL A 28 7.86 -25.98 3.82
CA VAL A 28 8.40 -26.97 4.77
C VAL A 28 7.69 -28.32 4.60
N GLY A 29 6.37 -28.32 4.42
CA GLY A 29 5.61 -29.55 4.12
C GLY A 29 6.06 -30.24 2.82
N ALA A 30 6.30 -29.47 1.76
CA ALA A 30 6.82 -30.00 0.49
C ALA A 30 8.23 -30.58 0.62
N MET A 31 9.14 -29.85 1.28
CA MET A 31 10.50 -30.31 1.53
C MET A 31 10.53 -31.57 2.41
N GLY A 32 9.71 -31.61 3.45
CA GLY A 32 9.56 -32.78 4.32
C GLY A 32 9.03 -34.00 3.57
N GLY A 33 8.00 -33.81 2.74
CA GLY A 33 7.47 -34.87 1.88
C GLY A 33 8.52 -35.43 0.91
N ALA A 34 9.26 -34.54 0.22
CA ALA A 34 10.31 -34.92 -0.71
C ALA A 34 11.48 -35.66 -0.02
N ALA A 35 11.83 -35.28 1.21
CA ALA A 35 12.92 -35.91 1.96
C ALA A 35 12.63 -37.36 2.38
N THR A 36 11.37 -37.79 2.38
CA THR A 36 10.99 -39.16 2.81
C THR A 36 11.22 -40.23 1.73
N GLY A 37 11.37 -39.83 0.47
CA GLY A 37 11.43 -40.75 -0.68
C GLY A 37 10.10 -41.43 -1.04
N SER A 38 9.01 -41.15 -0.30
CA SER A 38 7.67 -41.65 -0.61
C SER A 38 6.97 -40.77 -1.64
N GLU A 39 6.51 -41.36 -2.75
CA GLU A 39 5.72 -40.64 -3.75
C GLU A 39 4.43 -40.05 -3.17
N ASP A 40 3.77 -40.77 -2.26
CA ASP A 40 2.55 -40.31 -1.61
C ASP A 40 2.83 -39.10 -0.70
N ALA A 41 3.90 -39.15 0.08
CA ALA A 41 4.31 -38.02 0.92
C ALA A 41 4.71 -36.80 0.08
N ALA A 42 5.40 -37.00 -1.04
CA ALA A 42 5.76 -35.92 -1.98
C ALA A 42 4.52 -35.27 -2.60
N ARG A 43 3.50 -36.06 -2.98
CA ARG A 43 2.22 -35.55 -3.51
C ARG A 43 1.47 -34.73 -2.47
N VAL A 44 1.39 -35.19 -1.22
CA VAL A 44 0.78 -34.43 -0.12
C VAL A 44 1.54 -33.13 0.13
N GLY A 45 2.87 -33.17 0.14
CA GLY A 45 3.73 -31.99 0.30
C GLY A 45 3.52 -30.95 -0.81
N LEU A 46 3.43 -31.38 -2.06
CA LEU A 46 3.12 -30.50 -3.19
C LEU A 46 1.72 -29.89 -3.07
N GLY A 47 0.72 -30.69 -2.67
CA GLY A 47 -0.63 -30.21 -2.40
C GLY A 47 -0.68 -29.14 -1.31
N ALA A 48 0.08 -29.33 -0.22
CA ALA A 48 0.24 -28.33 0.84
C ALA A 48 0.91 -27.05 0.33
N MET A 49 1.93 -27.15 -0.53
CA MET A 49 2.58 -26.00 -1.16
C MET A 49 1.59 -25.21 -2.02
N MET A 50 0.86 -25.88 -2.92
CA MET A 50 -0.12 -25.23 -3.80
C MET A 50 -1.27 -24.59 -2.99
N GLY A 51 -1.78 -25.29 -1.98
CA GLY A 51 -2.83 -24.77 -1.09
C GLY A 51 -2.37 -23.54 -0.31
N SER A 52 -1.14 -23.58 0.24
CA SER A 52 -0.55 -22.46 0.96
C SER A 52 -0.33 -21.24 0.05
N PHE A 53 0.09 -21.44 -1.19
CA PHE A 53 0.23 -20.37 -2.18
C PHE A 53 -1.11 -19.70 -2.46
N GLY A 54 -2.17 -20.48 -2.68
CA GLY A 54 -3.52 -19.96 -2.87
C GLY A 54 -4.00 -19.11 -1.69
N LEU A 55 -3.78 -19.58 -0.46
CA LEU A 55 -4.17 -18.83 0.74
C LEU A 55 -3.33 -17.57 0.94
N ALA A 56 -2.02 -17.62 0.65
CA ALA A 56 -1.15 -16.45 0.69
C ALA A 56 -1.58 -15.39 -0.34
N MET A 57 -2.02 -15.80 -1.53
CA MET A 57 -2.56 -14.89 -2.54
C MET A 57 -3.83 -14.17 -2.05
N LEU A 58 -4.73 -14.86 -1.34
CA LEU A 58 -5.92 -14.22 -0.76
C LEU A 58 -5.55 -13.12 0.24
N MET A 59 -4.53 -13.35 1.07
CA MET A 59 -4.03 -12.35 2.01
C MET A 59 -3.44 -11.12 1.31
N ILE A 60 -2.73 -11.33 0.19
CA ILE A 60 -2.19 -10.24 -0.62
C ILE A 60 -3.33 -9.45 -1.29
N VAL A 61 -4.34 -10.12 -1.84
CA VAL A 61 -5.52 -9.46 -2.41
C VAL A 61 -6.22 -8.60 -1.35
N TYR A 62 -6.41 -9.12 -0.14
CA TYR A 62 -6.94 -8.35 0.99
C TYR A 62 -6.11 -7.09 1.27
N ALA A 63 -4.77 -7.21 1.35
CA ALA A 63 -3.88 -6.08 1.59
C ALA A 63 -3.97 -5.03 0.47
N CYS A 64 -4.03 -5.47 -0.79
CA CYS A 64 -4.22 -4.60 -1.95
C CYS A 64 -5.53 -3.81 -1.85
N VAL A 65 -6.64 -4.47 -1.50
CA VAL A 65 -7.94 -3.81 -1.33
C VAL A 65 -7.88 -2.76 -0.21
N VAL A 66 -7.28 -3.08 0.94
CA VAL A 66 -7.14 -2.11 2.04
C VAL A 66 -6.29 -0.90 1.61
N GLN A 67 -5.21 -1.13 0.86
CA GLN A 67 -4.37 -0.04 0.36
C GLN A 67 -5.11 0.83 -0.68
N MET A 68 -5.91 0.23 -1.55
CA MET A 68 -6.78 0.95 -2.48
C MET A 68 -7.82 1.80 -1.75
N VAL A 69 -8.43 1.28 -0.69
CA VAL A 69 -9.35 2.04 0.16
C VAL A 69 -8.62 3.22 0.80
N LEU A 70 -7.39 3.03 1.31
CA LEU A 70 -6.59 4.14 1.84
C LEU A 70 -6.37 5.22 0.78
N ILE A 71 -5.86 4.85 -0.40
CA ILE A 71 -5.61 5.80 -1.50
C ILE A 71 -6.88 6.55 -1.88
N TYR A 72 -8.01 5.86 -1.99
CA TYR A 72 -9.31 6.50 -2.24
C TYR A 72 -9.60 7.58 -1.20
N GLN A 73 -9.48 7.24 0.09
CA GLN A 73 -9.79 8.17 1.18
C GLN A 73 -8.83 9.36 1.22
N LEU A 74 -7.54 9.15 0.90
CA LEU A 74 -6.55 10.21 0.78
C LEU A 74 -6.97 11.22 -0.28
N TRP A 75 -7.24 10.75 -1.50
CA TRP A 75 -7.63 11.63 -2.60
C TRP A 75 -8.99 12.29 -2.39
N ALA A 76 -9.93 11.63 -1.69
CA ALA A 76 -11.24 12.18 -1.38
C ALA A 76 -11.14 13.40 -0.45
N ALA A 77 -10.13 13.46 0.41
CA ALA A 77 -9.95 14.52 1.38
C ALA A 77 -9.51 15.87 0.77
N ILE A 78 -8.96 15.87 -0.45
CA ILE A 78 -8.37 17.07 -1.08
C ILE A 78 -9.10 17.48 -2.38
N GLN A 79 -10.37 17.07 -2.55
CA GLN A 79 -11.17 17.43 -3.72
C GLN A 79 -11.69 18.87 -3.60
N ASP A 80 -11.04 19.80 -4.31
CA ASP A 80 -11.42 21.23 -4.41
C ASP A 80 -11.47 21.74 -5.86
N GLY A 81 -11.63 20.83 -6.84
CA GLY A 81 -11.59 21.14 -8.26
C GLY A 81 -10.19 21.38 -8.85
N HIS A 82 -9.15 21.47 -8.02
CA HIS A 82 -7.77 21.69 -8.48
C HIS A 82 -6.87 20.45 -8.31
N ALA A 83 -7.37 19.39 -7.68
CA ALA A 83 -6.67 18.11 -7.58
C ALA A 83 -6.50 17.49 -8.98
N ARG A 84 -5.31 16.96 -9.28
CA ARG A 84 -4.98 16.40 -10.61
C ARG A 84 -5.79 15.15 -10.97
N THR A 85 -6.35 14.47 -9.98
CA THR A 85 -7.12 13.25 -10.16
C THR A 85 -8.25 13.14 -9.14
N THR A 86 -9.22 12.29 -9.47
CA THR A 86 -10.34 11.96 -8.60
C THR A 86 -10.04 10.69 -7.80
N PRO A 87 -10.72 10.45 -6.66
CA PRO A 87 -10.48 9.27 -5.84
C PRO A 87 -10.66 7.95 -6.60
N GLY A 88 -11.70 7.90 -7.46
CA GLY A 88 -11.96 6.75 -8.32
C GLY A 88 -10.86 6.51 -9.35
N LYS A 89 -10.34 7.56 -9.99
CA LYS A 89 -9.22 7.43 -10.95
C LYS A 89 -7.92 7.06 -10.25
N ALA A 90 -7.67 7.60 -9.06
CA ALA A 90 -6.48 7.28 -8.27
C ALA A 90 -6.35 5.78 -8.00
N VAL A 91 -7.46 5.11 -7.68
CA VAL A 91 -7.52 3.65 -7.48
C VAL A 91 -7.66 2.89 -8.79
N GLY A 92 -8.59 3.28 -9.67
CA GLY A 92 -8.92 2.50 -10.87
C GLY A 92 -7.74 2.31 -11.80
N PHE A 93 -6.88 3.31 -11.95
CA PHE A 93 -5.70 3.20 -12.82
C PHE A 93 -4.54 2.40 -12.21
N MET A 94 -4.57 2.12 -10.88
CA MET A 94 -3.65 1.15 -10.27
C MET A 94 -3.95 -0.30 -10.70
N LEU A 95 -5.16 -0.56 -11.21
CA LEU A 95 -5.57 -1.89 -11.67
C LEU A 95 -5.18 -2.17 -13.12
N ILE A 96 -4.70 -1.17 -13.86
CA ILE A 96 -4.30 -1.33 -15.26
C ILE A 96 -2.89 -1.91 -15.31
N PRO A 97 -2.68 -3.12 -15.86
CA PRO A 97 -1.37 -3.74 -15.93
C PRO A 97 -0.36 -2.85 -16.65
N LEU A 98 0.89 -2.83 -16.16
CA LEU A 98 2.02 -2.01 -16.63
C LEU A 98 1.84 -0.49 -16.44
N PHE A 99 0.66 0.05 -16.75
CA PHE A 99 0.34 1.44 -16.49
C PHE A 99 0.35 1.77 -15.00
N ASN A 100 0.00 0.80 -14.14
CA ASN A 100 0.07 0.93 -12.69
C ASN A 100 1.47 1.32 -12.18
N LEU A 101 2.55 0.91 -12.86
CA LEU A 101 3.93 1.25 -12.47
C LEU A 101 4.19 2.75 -12.57
N TYR A 102 3.76 3.36 -13.69
CA TYR A 102 3.77 4.81 -13.85
C TYR A 102 2.74 5.48 -12.91
N TRP A 103 1.54 4.91 -12.83
CA TRP A 103 0.43 5.53 -12.11
C TRP A 103 0.68 5.61 -10.60
N MET A 104 1.46 4.70 -10.04
CA MET A 104 1.88 4.73 -8.65
C MET A 104 2.58 6.04 -8.27
N PHE A 105 3.37 6.62 -9.17
CA PHE A 105 3.95 7.95 -8.96
C PHE A 105 2.87 9.03 -8.90
N GLN A 106 1.86 8.98 -9.78
CA GLN A 106 0.79 9.97 -9.78
C GLN A 106 -0.12 9.85 -8.56
N ALA A 107 -0.47 8.63 -8.15
CA ALA A 107 -1.38 8.43 -7.04
C ALA A 107 -0.74 8.66 -5.67
N ILE A 108 0.58 8.44 -5.52
CA ILE A 108 1.28 8.53 -4.24
C ILE A 108 2.11 9.82 -4.14
N HIS A 109 3.12 9.98 -5.00
CA HIS A 109 3.92 11.21 -5.01
C HIS A 109 3.07 12.42 -5.42
N GLY A 110 2.22 12.27 -6.43
CA GLY A 110 1.29 13.32 -6.83
C GLY A 110 0.28 13.71 -5.72
N PHE A 111 -0.07 12.78 -4.82
CA PHE A 111 -0.91 13.11 -3.67
C PHE A 111 -0.21 14.07 -2.70
N ALA A 112 1.06 13.82 -2.37
CA ALA A 112 1.81 14.72 -1.48
C ALA A 112 1.90 16.15 -2.04
N GLN A 113 2.15 16.26 -3.35
CA GLN A 113 2.20 17.55 -4.04
C GLN A 113 0.84 18.27 -4.01
N ASP A 114 -0.23 17.58 -4.33
CA ASP A 114 -1.56 18.18 -4.41
C ASP A 114 -2.13 18.49 -3.03
N TYR A 115 -1.81 17.67 -2.01
CA TYR A 115 -2.10 17.96 -0.61
C TYR A 115 -1.41 19.26 -0.16
N ASN A 116 -0.11 19.40 -0.42
CA ASN A 116 0.65 20.59 -0.03
C ASN A 116 0.09 21.87 -0.70
N LYS A 117 -0.27 21.76 -1.99
CA LYS A 117 -0.91 22.84 -2.72
C LYS A 117 -2.32 23.15 -2.17
N TYR A 118 -3.09 22.12 -1.82
CA TYR A 118 -4.42 22.27 -1.23
C TYR A 118 -4.35 23.08 0.08
N ILE A 119 -3.49 22.69 1.02
CA ILE A 119 -3.38 23.42 2.30
C ILE A 119 -2.85 24.84 2.13
N ALA A 120 -1.97 25.07 1.14
CA ALA A 120 -1.51 26.41 0.80
C ALA A 120 -2.64 27.29 0.22
N ARG A 121 -3.44 26.76 -0.71
CA ARG A 121 -4.59 27.47 -1.31
C ARG A 121 -5.64 27.85 -0.26
N HIS A 122 -5.93 26.94 0.65
CA HIS A 122 -6.97 27.12 1.68
C HIS A 122 -6.44 27.77 2.97
N GLY A 123 -5.16 28.14 3.03
CA GLY A 123 -4.54 28.76 4.21
C GLY A 123 -4.57 27.86 5.46
N ILE A 124 -4.66 26.54 5.29
CA ILE A 124 -4.80 25.59 6.39
C ILE A 124 -3.43 25.36 7.03
N LYS A 125 -3.29 25.70 8.31
CA LYS A 125 -2.06 25.53 9.07
C LYS A 125 -1.92 24.11 9.61
N VAL A 126 -1.53 23.18 8.72
CA VAL A 126 -1.17 21.79 9.06
C VAL A 126 0.20 21.44 8.47
N PRO A 127 0.90 20.42 8.99
CA PRO A 127 2.21 20.03 8.47
C PRO A 127 2.15 19.64 6.99
N GLN A 128 3.12 20.11 6.21
CA GLN A 128 3.32 19.68 4.82
C GLN A 128 3.85 18.24 4.75
N LEU A 129 3.49 17.54 3.68
CA LEU A 129 4.05 16.23 3.36
C LEU A 129 5.41 16.38 2.69
N GLU A 130 6.38 15.57 3.09
CA GLU A 130 7.69 15.50 2.45
C GLU A 130 7.59 14.75 1.12
N GLU A 131 7.58 15.48 0.01
CA GLU A 131 7.36 14.91 -1.33
C GLU A 131 8.37 13.81 -1.71
N LYS A 132 9.63 13.95 -1.27
CA LYS A 132 10.70 12.97 -1.54
C LYS A 132 10.38 11.61 -0.94
N LEU A 133 9.82 11.55 0.27
CA LEU A 133 9.41 10.30 0.91
C LEU A 133 8.37 9.57 0.07
N PHE A 134 7.38 10.30 -0.45
CA PHE A 134 6.31 9.76 -1.29
C PHE A 134 6.80 9.39 -2.70
N LEU A 135 7.90 9.98 -3.18
CA LEU A 135 8.58 9.61 -4.42
C LEU A 135 9.43 8.34 -4.26
N PHE A 136 10.17 8.20 -3.16
CA PHE A 136 11.02 7.03 -2.94
C PHE A 136 10.23 5.73 -2.78
N TYR A 137 9.01 5.79 -2.28
CA TYR A 137 8.18 4.59 -2.14
C TYR A 137 7.88 3.90 -3.50
N PRO A 138 7.29 4.57 -4.51
CA PRO A 138 7.14 4.01 -5.86
C PRO A 138 8.45 3.52 -6.49
N ILE A 139 9.56 4.25 -6.29
CA ILE A 139 10.88 3.84 -6.79
C ILE A 139 11.30 2.51 -6.15
N SER A 140 11.11 2.37 -4.83
CA SER A 140 11.46 1.13 -4.13
C SER A 140 10.67 -0.08 -4.64
N ILE A 141 9.38 0.10 -4.95
CA ILE A 141 8.52 -0.97 -5.51
C ILE A 141 9.02 -1.41 -6.88
N ILE A 142 9.43 -0.48 -7.75
CA ILE A 142 10.02 -0.81 -9.05
C ILE A 142 11.38 -1.49 -8.87
N GLY A 143 12.18 -1.06 -7.88
CA GLY A 143 13.43 -1.70 -7.52
C GLY A 143 13.28 -3.18 -7.13
N CYS A 144 12.14 -3.57 -6.54
CA CYS A 144 11.83 -4.98 -6.23
C CYS A 144 11.72 -5.87 -7.48
N MET A 145 11.46 -5.30 -8.66
CA MET A 145 11.37 -6.06 -9.90
C MET A 145 12.74 -6.50 -10.44
N VAL A 146 13.83 -5.93 -9.94
CA VAL A 146 15.20 -6.29 -10.33
C VAL A 146 15.71 -7.39 -9.39
N PRO A 147 15.96 -8.63 -9.88
CA PRO A 147 16.22 -9.79 -9.02
C PRO A 147 17.32 -9.59 -7.97
N LEU A 148 18.41 -8.91 -8.33
CA LEU A 148 19.56 -8.67 -7.44
C LEU A 148 19.32 -7.52 -6.44
N VAL A 149 18.39 -6.61 -6.72
CA VAL A 149 18.07 -5.45 -5.88
C VAL A 149 16.91 -5.75 -4.93
N ASN A 150 16.15 -6.81 -5.22
CA ASN A 150 14.90 -7.15 -4.56
C ASN A 150 14.99 -7.32 -3.03
N MET A 151 16.09 -7.88 -2.49
CA MET A 151 16.21 -8.05 -1.03
C MET A 151 16.27 -6.72 -0.29
N VAL A 152 17.08 -5.78 -0.78
CA VAL A 152 17.24 -4.45 -0.16
C VAL A 152 16.02 -3.58 -0.46
N ALA A 153 15.52 -3.60 -1.70
CA ALA A 153 14.33 -2.85 -2.09
C ALA A 153 13.07 -3.36 -1.39
N GLY A 154 12.95 -4.66 -1.15
CA GLY A 154 11.84 -5.27 -0.42
C GLY A 154 11.74 -4.76 1.02
N LEU A 155 12.84 -4.78 1.76
CA LEU A 155 12.89 -4.21 3.11
C LEU A 155 12.61 -2.70 3.12
N ALA A 156 13.25 -1.96 2.20
CA ALA A 156 13.04 -0.53 2.07
C ALA A 156 11.58 -0.19 1.75
N SER A 157 10.94 -0.95 0.86
CA SER A 157 9.55 -0.71 0.44
C SER A 157 8.54 -0.93 1.57
N VAL A 158 8.76 -1.90 2.46
CA VAL A 158 7.92 -2.09 3.65
C VAL A 158 8.05 -0.90 4.60
N VAL A 159 9.27 -0.46 4.90
CA VAL A 159 9.51 0.70 5.77
C VAL A 159 8.88 1.96 5.16
N LEU A 160 9.11 2.20 3.88
CA LEU A 160 8.56 3.34 3.16
C LEU A 160 7.01 3.28 3.09
N ALA A 161 6.41 2.10 2.88
CA ALA A 161 4.95 1.93 2.90
C ALA A 161 4.36 2.35 4.26
N ILE A 162 4.99 1.92 5.36
CA ILE A 162 4.57 2.28 6.72
C ILE A 162 4.68 3.79 6.94
N LEU A 163 5.81 4.39 6.59
CA LEU A 163 6.05 5.82 6.77
C LEU A 163 5.08 6.67 5.93
N VAL A 164 4.91 6.32 4.65
CA VAL A 164 3.96 6.98 3.75
C VAL A 164 2.53 6.88 4.30
N ALA A 165 2.11 5.69 4.74
CA ALA A 165 0.78 5.50 5.32
C ALA A 165 0.57 6.34 6.59
N ILE A 166 1.52 6.32 7.53
CA ILE A 166 1.45 7.13 8.76
C ILE A 166 1.31 8.61 8.42
N LYS A 167 2.21 9.13 7.58
CA LYS A 167 2.27 10.56 7.24
C LYS A 167 1.01 10.99 6.49
N ALA A 168 0.54 10.19 5.54
CA ALA A 168 -0.67 10.50 4.79
C ALA A 168 -1.94 10.47 5.66
N ILE A 169 -2.06 9.47 6.55
CA ILE A 169 -3.18 9.37 7.49
C ILE A 169 -3.19 10.55 8.46
N ASP A 170 -2.04 10.91 9.04
CA ASP A 170 -1.93 12.03 9.96
C ASP A 170 -2.25 13.36 9.28
N ALA A 171 -1.77 13.55 8.04
CA ALA A 171 -2.06 14.71 7.22
C ALA A 171 -3.57 14.87 6.94
N VAL A 172 -4.26 13.80 6.53
CA VAL A 172 -5.72 13.85 6.28
C VAL A 172 -6.52 14.00 7.56
N ASN A 173 -6.11 13.36 8.65
CA ASN A 173 -6.75 13.53 9.95
C ASN A 173 -6.60 14.98 10.47
N ALA A 174 -5.44 15.60 10.24
CA ALA A 174 -5.20 17.00 10.58
C ALA A 174 -6.10 17.95 9.78
N LEU A 175 -6.36 17.67 8.49
CA LEU A 175 -7.34 18.43 7.71
C LEU A 175 -8.74 18.36 8.32
N GLY A 176 -9.15 17.16 8.77
CA GLY A 176 -10.46 16.96 9.40
C GLY A 176 -10.62 17.66 10.76
N ALA A 177 -9.51 17.94 11.44
CA ALA A 177 -9.48 18.60 12.75
C ALA A 177 -9.24 20.12 12.65
N ALA A 178 -8.73 20.63 11.53
CA ALA A 178 -8.48 22.04 11.34
C ALA A 178 -9.80 22.84 11.38
N PRO A 179 -9.84 24.00 12.07
CA PRO A 179 -10.99 24.89 12.01
C PRO A 179 -11.23 25.26 10.54
N ARG A 180 -12.38 24.86 9.98
CA ARG A 180 -12.76 25.34 8.65
C ARG A 180 -12.86 26.86 8.74
N ALA A 181 -12.10 27.57 7.90
CA ALA A 181 -12.31 28.99 7.74
C ALA A 181 -13.79 29.20 7.41
N ALA A 182 -14.48 30.00 8.23
CA ALA A 182 -15.87 30.34 8.01
C ALA A 182 -15.99 30.99 6.62
N GLY A 183 -16.59 30.31 5.64
CA GLY A 183 -16.84 30.91 4.33
C GLY A 183 -16.87 30.00 3.10
N ALA A 184 -16.46 28.72 3.19
CA ALA A 184 -16.60 27.81 2.04
C ALA A 184 -17.90 26.99 2.18
N THR A 185 -19.04 27.62 1.88
CA THR A 185 -20.29 26.90 1.61
C THR A 185 -20.16 26.15 0.28
N ALA A 186 -20.62 24.90 0.31
CA ALA A 186 -20.78 24.01 -0.83
C ALA A 186 -21.68 24.59 -1.93
#